data_AF-A0A350PCX4-F1
#
_entry.id   AF-A0A350PCX4-F1
#
_cell.length_a   1.000
_cell.length_b   1.000
_cell.length_c   1.000
_cell.angle_alpha   90.00
_cell.angle_beta   90.00
_cell.angle_gamma   90.00
#
_symmetry.space_group_name_H-M   'P 1'
#
loop_
_entity.id
_entity.type
_entity.pdbx_description
1 polymer ?
#
loop_
_entity_poly.entity_id
_entity_poly.type
_entity_poly.pdbx_seq_one_letter_code
_entity_poly.pdbx_strand_id
1 'polypeptide(L)' 'MHSGEVSELTIGHAKDYFESLELTEFEQGVAGQILYEIRKRLKYLDEVGLDYLTLDRLANTLSGGESQRISLA' A
#
# COMPACT_ATOMS: atom_id res chain seq x y z
N MET A 1 -1.02 8.67 14.02
CA MET A 1 -1.69 8.85 12.73
C MET A 1 -3.11 8.32 12.83
N HIS A 2 -4.10 9.09 12.38
CA HIS A 2 -5.48 8.62 12.23
C HIS A 2 -5.64 7.90 10.87
N SER A 3 -6.61 7.00 10.76
CA SER A 3 -6.86 6.16 9.56
C SER A 3 -6.97 6.95 8.24
N GLY A 4 -7.40 8.23 8.28
CA GLY A 4 -7.51 9.09 7.09
C GLY A 4 -6.17 9.59 6.53
N GLU A 5 -5.12 9.69 7.35
CA GLU A 5 -3.83 10.26 6.93
C GLU A 5 -3.00 9.28 6.07
N VAL A 6 -3.26 7.96 6.19
CA VAL A 6 -2.55 6.93 5.43
C VAL A 6 -2.95 6.94 3.95
N SER A 7 -4.21 7.26 3.64
CA SER A 7 -4.72 7.29 2.26
C SER A 7 -4.12 8.42 1.41
N GLU A 8 -3.59 9.46 2.06
CA GLU A 8 -2.90 10.59 1.41
C GLU A 8 -1.42 10.29 1.13
N LEU A 9 -0.87 9.23 1.71
CA LEU A 9 0.50 8.80 1.44
C LEU A 9 0.63 8.29 0.00
N THR A 10 1.80 8.55 -0.58
CA THR A 10 2.24 7.83 -1.78
C THR A 10 2.40 6.35 -1.46
N ILE A 11 2.28 5.47 -2.46
CA ILE A 11 2.49 4.04 -2.30
C ILE A 11 3.85 3.75 -1.67
N GLY A 12 4.90 4.47 -2.09
CA GLY A 12 6.25 4.35 -1.52
C GLY A 12 6.26 4.67 -0.02
N HIS A 13 5.70 5.81 0.38
CA HIS A 13 5.65 6.17 1.80
C HIS A 13 4.73 5.24 2.62
N ALA A 14 3.63 4.78 2.04
CA ALA A 14 2.75 3.81 2.69
C ALA A 14 3.48 2.48 2.88
N LYS A 15 4.24 2.00 1.89
CA LYS A 15 5.07 0.81 1.98
C LYS A 15 6.06 0.93 3.13
N ASP A 16 6.84 1.99 3.17
CA ASP A 16 7.84 2.23 4.23
C ASP A 16 7.17 2.27 5.61
N TYR A 17 6.03 2.97 5.73
CA TYR A 17 5.23 3.02 6.95
C TYR A 17 4.82 1.62 7.40
N PHE A 18 4.18 0.83 6.55
CA PHE A 18 3.70 -0.51 6.90
C PHE A 18 4.84 -1.50 7.13
N GLU A 19 5.99 -1.36 6.46
CA GLU A 19 7.19 -2.17 6.72
C GLU A 19 7.81 -1.86 8.09
N SER A 20 7.75 -0.60 8.53
CA SER A 20 8.27 -0.17 9.84
C SER A 20 7.39 -0.56 11.04
N LEU A 21 6.16 -1.03 10.82
CA LEU A 21 5.27 -1.44 11.91
C LEU A 21 5.78 -2.70 12.62
N GLU A 22 6.11 -2.53 13.90
CA GLU A 22 6.34 -3.62 14.84
C GLU A 22 5.02 -4.00 15.51
N LEU A 23 4.67 -5.29 15.44
CA LEU A 23 3.45 -5.83 16.04
C LEU A 23 3.82 -6.65 17.28
N THR A 24 3.01 -6.54 18.33
CA THR A 24 3.04 -7.48 19.45
C THR A 24 2.54 -8.86 19.02
N GLU A 25 2.80 -9.92 19.79
CA GLU A 25 2.29 -11.27 19.49
C GLU A 25 0.76 -11.31 19.34
N PHE A 26 0.03 -10.54 20.17
CA PHE A 26 -1.43 -10.44 20.08
C PHE A 26 -1.87 -9.78 18.78
N GLU A 27 -1.28 -8.63 18.43
CA GLU A 27 -1.60 -7.93 17.18
C GLU A 27 -1.19 -8.75 15.96
N GLN A 28 -0.10 -9.50 16.03
CA GLN A 28 0.30 -10.45 14.99
C GLN A 28 -0.75 -11.54 14.80
N GLY A 29 -1.31 -12.07 15.89
CA GLY A 29 -2.38 -13.08 15.84
C GLY A 29 -3.69 -12.58 15.24
N VAL A 30 -3.98 -11.28 15.36
CA VAL A 30 -5.25 -10.68 14.89
C VAL A 30 -5.11 -10.02 13.51
N ALA A 31 -4.02 -9.30 13.27
CA ALA A 31 -3.81 -8.45 12.09
C ALA A 31 -2.67 -8.92 11.18
N GLY A 32 -1.87 -9.91 11.57
CA GLY A 32 -0.67 -10.32 10.83
C GLY A 32 -0.94 -10.74 9.39
N GLN A 33 -2.02 -11.51 9.15
CA GLN A 33 -2.41 -11.90 7.79
C GLN A 33 -2.83 -10.70 6.93
N ILE A 34 -3.58 -9.76 7.51
CA ILE A 34 -4.02 -8.55 6.81
C ILE A 34 -2.81 -7.68 6.47
N LEU A 35 -1.89 -7.49 7.43
CA LEU A 35 -0.69 -6.70 7.23
C LEU A 35 0.24 -7.32 6.18
N TYR A 36 0.33 -8.65 6.13
CA TYR A 36 1.07 -9.36 5.09
C TYR A 36 0.54 -9.05 3.69
N GLU A 37 -0.78 -9.12 3.48
CA GLU A 37 -1.39 -8.81 2.18
C GLU A 37 -1.25 -7.33 1.80
N ILE A 38 -1.35 -6.42 2.77
CA ILE A 38 -1.10 -4.98 2.54
C ILE A 38 0.34 -4.76 2.05
N ARG A 39 1.34 -5.25 2.80
CA ARG A 39 2.76 -5.13 2.44
C ARG A 39 3.05 -5.73 1.07
N LYS A 40 2.50 -6.92 0.81
CA LYS A 40 2.63 -7.59 -0.49
C LYS A 40 2.09 -6.72 -1.63
N ARG A 41 0.90 -6.16 -1.49
CA ARG A 41 0.26 -5.34 -2.53
C ARG A 41 1.00 -4.02 -2.77
N LEU A 42 1.44 -3.35 -1.70
CA LEU A 42 2.26 -2.15 -1.79
C LEU A 42 3.59 -2.41 -2.50
N LYS A 43 4.24 -3.54 -2.20
CA LYS A 43 5.46 -3.97 -2.88
C LYS A 43 5.25 -4.19 -4.38
N TYR A 44 4.17 -4.86 -4.80
CA TYR A 44 3.89 -5.05 -6.22
C TYR A 44 3.67 -3.73 -6.95
N LEU A 45 2.92 -2.80 -6.34
CA LEU A 45 2.65 -1.48 -6.91
C LEU A 45 3.95 -0.65 -7.08
N ASP A 46 4.87 -0.76 -6.12
CA ASP A 46 6.21 -0.20 -6.19
C ASP A 46 7.04 -0.85 -7.33
N GLU A 47 7.04 -2.18 -7.44
CA GLU A 47 7.76 -2.92 -8.49
C GLU A 47 7.28 -2.57 -9.92
N VAL A 48 6.00 -2.22 -10.10
CA VAL A 48 5.46 -1.76 -11.40
C VAL A 48 5.57 -0.24 -11.60
N GLY A 49 6.30 0.47 -10.73
CA GLY A 49 6.63 1.89 -10.87
C GLY A 49 5.43 2.81 -10.64
N LEU A 50 4.62 2.52 -9.63
CA LEU A 50 3.50 3.37 -9.20
C LEU A 50 3.72 3.99 -7.81
N ASP A 51 4.91 3.84 -7.25
CA ASP A 51 5.34 4.32 -5.93
C ASP A 51 5.01 5.79 -5.64
N TYR A 52 4.99 6.64 -6.67
CA TYR A 52 4.66 8.07 -6.59
C TYR A 52 3.16 8.40 -6.50
N LEU A 53 2.27 7.44 -6.80
CA LEU A 53 0.83 7.66 -6.71
C LEU A 53 0.37 7.58 -5.26
N THR A 54 -0.59 8.41 -4.87
CA THR A 54 -1.26 8.27 -3.58
C THR A 54 -2.27 7.14 -3.59
N LEU A 55 -2.50 6.53 -2.42
CA LEU A 55 -3.51 5.47 -2.27
C LEU A 55 -4.92 5.95 -2.66
N ASP A 56 -5.27 7.19 -2.34
CA ASP A 56 -6.56 7.77 -2.74
C ASP A 56 -6.69 7.99 -4.25
N ARG A 57 -5.60 8.41 -4.92
CA ARG A 57 -5.62 8.61 -6.38
C ARG A 57 -5.84 7.29 -7.13
N LEU A 58 -5.25 6.19 -6.66
CA LEU A 58 -5.50 4.84 -7.20
C LEU A 58 -6.98 4.45 -7.16
N ALA A 59 -7.71 4.88 -6.13
CA ALA A 59 -9.13 4.59 -5.97
C ALA A 59 -10.01 5.43 -6.90
N ASN A 60 -9.55 6.62 -7.29
CA ASN A 60 -10.40 7.63 -7.91
C ASN A 60 -10.06 7.96 -9.37
N THR A 61 -8.76 7.98 -9.77
CA THR A 61 -8.35 8.41 -11.13
C THR A 61 -7.03 7.78 -11.60
N LEU A 62 -7.12 6.86 -12.57
CA LEU A 62 -5.96 6.25 -13.25
C LEU A 62 -5.97 6.56 -14.74
N SER A 63 -4.80 6.86 -15.30
CA SER A 63 -4.57 6.90 -16.74
C SER A 63 -4.50 5.48 -17.32
N GLY A 64 -4.73 5.34 -18.63
CA GLY A 64 -4.71 4.03 -19.29
C GLY A 64 -3.41 3.25 -19.11
N GLY A 65 -2.25 3.94 -19.12
CA GLY A 65 -0.96 3.30 -18.86
C GLY A 65 -0.77 2.87 -17.41
N GLU A 66 -1.34 3.60 -16.44
CA GLU A 66 -1.32 3.21 -15.03
C GLU A 66 -2.24 2.00 -14.76
N SER A 67 -3.46 2.01 -15.31
CA SER A 67 -4.38 0.86 -15.23
C SER A 67 -3.78 -0.41 -15.84
N GLN A 68 -3.03 -0.28 -16.95
CA GLN A 68 -2.37 -1.41 -17.56
C GLN A 68 -1.28 -2.00 -16.65
N ARG A 69 -0.45 -1.17 -16.02
CA ARG A 69 0.59 -1.65 -15.09
C ARG A 69 0.00 -2.32 -13.85
N ILE A 70 -1.13 -1.82 -13.34
CA ILE A 70 -1.87 -2.46 -12.23
C ILE A 70 -2.43 -3.83 -12.64
N SER A 71 -2.95 -3.98 -13.86
CA SER A 71 -3.51 -5.27 -14.31
C SER A 71 -2.46 -6.38 -14.47
N LEU A 72 -1.19 -6.00 -14.48
CA LEU A 72 -0.04 -6.90 -14.59
C LEU A 72 0.59 -7.25 -13.23
N ALA A 73 0.09 -6.63 -12.15
CA ALA A 73 0.46 -6.86 -10.75
C ALA A 73 -0.59 -7.74 -10.05
#